data_AF-A0A9E3XBX1-F1
#
_entry.id   AF-A0A9E3XBX1-F1
#
_cell.length_a   1.000
_cell.length_b   1.000
_cell.length_c   1.000
_cell.angle_alpha   90.00
_cell.angle_beta   90.00
_cell.angle_gamma   90.00
#
_symmetry.space_group_name_H-M   'P 1'
#
loop_
_entity.id
_entity.type
_entity.pdbx_description
1 polymer ?
#
loop_
_entity_poly.entity_id
_entity_poly.type
_entity_poly.pdbx_seq_one_letter_code
_entity_poly.pdbx_strand_id
1 'polypeptide(L)'
;MMKIVFRTLRFLILGLAAYLLGALLLSLIQIGDTSAMKIATRNPVQPGGFGFALQRFQDIENYGDVDILFLGSSHCYRTHDPRIYAEEGYSSFNLGTTGQTPLNSYFLLRAYFEQL
;
A
#
# COMPACT_ATOMS: atom_id res chain seq x y z
N MET A 1 45.06 20.87 -2.56
CA MET A 1 43.76 20.62 -3.22
C MET A 1 43.42 19.13 -3.31
N MET A 2 44.23 18.29 -3.98
CA MET A 2 43.94 16.86 -4.20
C MET A 2 43.77 16.01 -2.93
N LYS A 3 44.51 16.30 -1.85
CA LYS A 3 44.37 15.62 -0.55
C LYS A 3 43.01 15.88 0.12
N ILE A 4 42.44 17.07 -0.05
CA ILE A 4 41.13 17.43 0.51
C ILE A 4 40.05 16.70 -0.28
N VAL A 5 40.11 16.75 -1.61
CA VAL A 5 39.19 16.03 -2.50
C VAL A 5 39.12 14.54 -2.15
N PHE A 6 40.28 13.89 -1.97
CA PHE A 6 40.33 12.47 -1.64
C PHE A 6 39.77 12.14 -0.25
N ARG A 7 39.97 13.02 0.75
CA ARG A 7 39.36 12.86 2.08
C ARG A 7 37.86 13.03 2.03
N THR A 8 37.37 14.02 1.27
CA THR A 8 35.94 14.24 1.06
C THR A 8 35.30 13.04 0.35
N LEU A 9 35.91 12.53 -0.72
CA LEU A 9 35.40 11.35 -1.43
C LEU A 9 35.36 10.12 -0.52
N ARG A 10 36.40 9.87 0.26
CA ARG A 10 36.41 8.78 1.26
C ARG A 10 35.29 8.94 2.29
N PHE A 11 35.09 10.15 2.81
CA PHE A 11 34.01 10.42 3.76
C PHE A 11 32.63 10.16 3.14
N LEU A 12 32.39 10.61 1.91
CA LEU A 12 31.13 10.37 1.21
C LEU A 12 30.87 8.89 0.96
N ILE A 13 31.89 8.14 0.50
CA ILE A 13 31.77 6.71 0.23
C ILE A 13 31.51 5.94 1.54
N LEU A 14 32.29 6.21 2.59
CA LEU A 14 32.12 5.55 3.88
C LEU A 14 30.80 5.93 4.54
N GLY A 15 30.39 7.20 4.43
CA GLY A 15 29.10 7.67 4.93
C GLY A 15 27.93 7.00 4.22
N LEU A 16 27.98 6.90 2.90
CA LEU A 16 26.96 6.18 2.12
C LEU A 16 26.93 4.69 2.49
N ALA A 17 28.10 4.05 2.58
CA ALA A 17 28.18 2.64 2.97
C ALA A 17 27.62 2.40 4.37
N ALA A 18 27.96 3.25 5.35
CA ALA A 18 27.43 3.18 6.70
C ALA A 18 25.92 3.40 6.75
N TYR A 19 25.40 4.36 5.97
CA TYR A 19 23.97 4.61 5.85
C TYR A 19 23.22 3.40 5.29
N LEU A 20 23.70 2.84 4.16
CA LEU A 20 23.09 1.67 3.54
C LEU A 20 23.15 0.44 4.45
N LEU A 21 24.28 0.24 5.14
CA LEU A 21 24.43 -0.84 6.12
C LEU A 21 23.44 -0.67 7.28
N GLY A 22 23.31 0.55 7.82
CA GLY A 22 22.34 0.85 8.88
C GLY A 22 20.90 0.58 8.43
N ALA A 23 20.53 1.04 7.22
CA ALA A 23 19.21 0.78 6.65
C ALA A 23 18.94 -0.72 6.44
N LEU A 24 19.94 -1.48 5.99
CA LEU A 24 19.85 -2.93 5.86
C LEU A 24 19.69 -3.62 7.22
N LEU A 25 20.49 -3.24 8.22
CA LEU A 25 20.36 -3.80 9.57
C LEU A 25 18.98 -3.53 10.17
N LEU A 26 18.47 -2.30 10.03
CA LEU A 26 17.13 -1.93 10.50
C LEU A 26 16.02 -2.68 9.75
N SER A 27 16.21 -3.03 8.48
CA SER A 27 15.20 -3.77 7.71
C SER A 27 15.16 -5.25 8.08
N LEU A 28 16.28 -5.82 8.52
CA LEU A 28 16.40 -7.21 8.94
C LEU A 28 15.89 -7.47 10.36
N ILE A 29 15.98 -6.48 11.26
CA ILE A 29 15.48 -6.61 12.64
C ILE A 29 13.94 -6.55 12.64
N GLN A 30 13.30 -7.66 13.00
CA GLN A 30 11.85 -7.75 13.19
C GLN A 30 11.46 -7.49 14.65
N ILE A 31 10.39 -6.71 14.86
CA ILE A 31 9.77 -6.40 16.14
C ILE A 31 8.27 -6.67 16.00
N GLY A 32 7.81 -7.84 16.47
CA GLY A 32 6.45 -8.31 16.20
C GLY A 32 6.23 -8.52 14.69
N ASP A 33 5.11 -8.00 14.17
CA ASP A 33 4.73 -8.11 12.75
C ASP A 33 5.35 -7.01 11.84
N THR A 34 6.33 -6.24 12.34
CA THR A 34 6.94 -5.13 11.61
C THR A 34 8.46 -5.09 11.79
N SER A 35 9.18 -4.39 10.91
CA SER A 35 10.63 -4.22 11.04
C SER A 35 11.01 -2.94 11.79
N ALA A 36 12.18 -2.94 12.41
CA ALA A 36 12.74 -1.77 13.09
C ALA A 36 12.83 -0.55 12.14
N MET A 37 13.10 -0.79 10.85
CA MET A 37 13.07 0.24 9.80
C MET A 37 11.69 0.90 9.66
N LYS A 38 10.61 0.11 9.65
CA LYS A 38 9.24 0.65 9.55
C LYS A 38 8.85 1.47 10.77
N ILE A 39 9.31 1.06 11.96
CA ILE A 39 9.11 1.83 13.19
C ILE A 39 9.92 3.14 13.15
N ALA A 40 11.20 3.07 12.79
CA ALA A 40 12.08 4.23 12.70
C ALA A 40 11.58 5.27 11.69
N THR A 41 10.96 4.82 10.59
CA THR A 41 10.38 5.69 9.55
C THR A 41 8.94 6.12 9.85
N ARG A 42 8.34 5.68 10.96
CA ARG A 42 6.91 5.90 11.29
C ARG A 42 5.96 5.48 10.17
N ASN A 43 6.36 4.48 9.39
CA ASN A 43 5.57 3.91 8.30
C ASN A 43 5.38 2.41 8.52
N PRO A 44 4.55 2.00 9.51
CA PRO A 44 4.26 0.59 9.78
C PRO A 44 3.30 -0.03 8.75
N VAL A 45 3.14 0.56 7.55
CA VAL A 45 2.24 0.01 6.53
C VAL A 45 2.64 -1.44 6.25
N GLN A 46 1.74 -2.34 6.60
CA GLN A 46 1.79 -3.76 6.29
C GLN A 46 0.96 -3.97 5.03
N PRO A 47 1.58 -4.28 3.88
CA PRO A 47 0.84 -4.75 2.72
C PRO A 47 0.02 -5.97 3.12
N GLY A 48 -1.30 -5.94 2.88
CA GLY A 48 -2.21 -7.01 3.32
C GLY A 48 -2.60 -6.98 4.80
N GLY A 49 -2.27 -5.90 5.54
CA GLY A 49 -2.73 -5.69 6.91
C GLY A 49 -4.24 -5.42 7.02
N PHE A 50 -4.67 -4.93 8.18
CA PHE A 50 -6.10 -4.71 8.50
C PHE A 50 -6.87 -3.98 7.39
N GLY A 51 -7.95 -4.58 6.89
CA GLY A 51 -8.83 -4.02 5.85
C GLY A 51 -8.60 -4.57 4.43
N PHE A 52 -7.67 -5.51 4.24
CA PHE A 52 -7.55 -6.35 3.02
C PHE A 52 -7.49 -5.56 1.70
N ALA A 53 -6.97 -4.33 1.72
CA ALA A 53 -6.92 -3.46 0.55
C ALA A 53 -6.05 -4.05 -0.56
N LEU A 54 -4.89 -4.64 -0.20
CA LEU A 54 -4.00 -5.30 -1.16
C LEU A 54 -4.70 -6.45 -1.89
N GLN A 55 -5.37 -7.34 -1.15
CA GLN A 55 -6.08 -8.47 -1.73
C GLN A 55 -7.16 -8.00 -2.71
N ARG A 56 -7.96 -7.00 -2.33
CA ARG A 56 -9.02 -6.47 -3.21
C ARG A 56 -8.48 -5.81 -4.46
N PHE A 57 -7.32 -5.15 -4.41
CA PHE A 57 -6.66 -4.63 -5.60
C PHE A 57 -6.10 -5.72 -6.51
N GLN A 58 -5.80 -6.91 -5.98
CA GLN A 58 -5.42 -8.07 -6.79
C GLN A 58 -6.66 -8.76 -7.38
N ASP A 59 -7.74 -8.85 -6.59
CA ASP A 59 -8.98 -9.50 -7.01
C ASP A 59 -9.66 -8.75 -8.16
N ILE A 60 -9.69 -7.40 -8.09
CA ILE A 60 -10.35 -6.56 -9.10
C ILE A 60 -9.73 -6.71 -10.49
N GLU A 61 -8.42 -6.98 -10.61
CA GLU A 61 -7.73 -7.15 -11.90
C GLU A 61 -8.29 -8.32 -12.73
N ASN A 62 -8.96 -9.28 -12.07
CA ASN A 62 -9.50 -10.48 -12.72
C ASN A 62 -11.00 -10.69 -12.43
N TYR A 63 -11.69 -9.70 -11.86
CA TYR A 63 -13.10 -9.86 -11.43
C TYR A 63 -14.08 -9.77 -12.61
N GLY A 64 -13.78 -8.91 -13.59
CA GLY A 64 -14.65 -8.60 -14.73
C GLY A 64 -15.77 -7.60 -14.39
N ASP A 65 -16.72 -7.48 -15.32
CA ASP A 65 -17.82 -6.51 -15.25
C ASP A 65 -18.69 -6.69 -14.00
N VAL A 66 -19.16 -5.58 -13.43
CA VAL A 66 -20.04 -5.59 -12.25
C VAL A 66 -21.24 -4.66 -12.36
N ASP A 67 -22.38 -5.06 -11.82
CA ASP A 67 -23.58 -4.23 -11.75
C ASP A 67 -23.41 -3.09 -10.72
N ILE A 68 -22.71 -3.38 -9.62
CA ILE A 68 -22.56 -2.45 -8.48
C ILE A 68 -21.11 -2.39 -8.01
N LEU A 69 -20.52 -1.19 -8.05
CA LEU A 69 -19.20 -0.91 -7.49
C LEU A 69 -19.32 -0.08 -6.20
N PHE A 70 -18.92 -0.64 -5.07
CA PHE A 70 -18.81 0.11 -3.81
C PHE A 70 -17.44 0.79 -3.71
N LEU A 71 -17.44 2.10 -3.58
CA LEU A 71 -16.25 2.92 -3.52
C LEU A 71 -16.34 3.88 -2.33
N GLY A 72 -15.29 3.97 -1.51
CA GLY A 72 -15.26 4.92 -0.40
C GLY A 72 -14.44 4.45 0.78
N SER A 73 -14.57 5.17 1.89
CA SER A 73 -13.71 5.00 3.05
C SER A 73 -14.07 3.76 3.88
N SER A 74 -13.50 3.70 5.08
CA SER A 74 -13.71 2.63 6.05
C SER A 74 -15.16 2.43 6.49
N HIS A 75 -16.01 3.43 6.28
CA HIS A 75 -17.45 3.35 6.47
C HIS A 75 -18.12 2.60 5.31
N CYS A 76 -17.71 2.87 4.07
CA CYS A 76 -18.27 2.22 2.89
C CYS A 76 -17.93 0.73 2.85
N TYR A 77 -16.64 0.38 2.92
CA TYR A 77 -16.24 -1.02 2.67
C TYR A 77 -16.70 -1.99 3.76
N ARG A 78 -16.92 -1.51 5.00
CA ARG A 78 -17.42 -2.33 6.11
C ARG A 78 -18.95 -2.42 6.15
N THR A 79 -19.65 -1.57 5.41
CA THR A 79 -21.12 -1.55 5.37
C THR A 79 -21.65 -2.47 4.27
N HIS A 80 -20.98 -2.51 3.12
CA HIS A 80 -21.49 -3.23 1.95
C HIS A 80 -20.82 -4.60 1.83
N ASP A 81 -21.61 -5.66 1.97
CA ASP A 81 -21.19 -7.04 1.75
C ASP A 81 -21.69 -7.50 0.36
N PRO A 82 -20.80 -7.71 -0.62
CA PRO A 82 -21.18 -8.14 -1.97
C PRO A 82 -22.05 -9.39 -2.01
N ARG A 83 -21.97 -10.26 -1.00
CA ARG A 83 -22.73 -11.52 -0.95
C ARG A 83 -24.24 -11.28 -0.80
N ILE A 84 -24.63 -10.22 -0.10
CA ILE A 84 -26.05 -9.86 0.06
C ILE A 84 -26.66 -9.46 -1.30
N TYR A 85 -25.89 -8.77 -2.14
CA TYR A 85 -26.35 -8.38 -3.48
C TYR A 85 -26.35 -9.57 -4.44
N ALA A 86 -25.43 -10.50 -4.27
CA ALA A 86 -25.40 -11.75 -5.03
C ALA A 86 -26.63 -12.64 -4.76
N GLU A 87 -27.17 -12.64 -3.52
CA GLU A 87 -28.42 -13.33 -3.18
C GLU A 87 -29.62 -12.79 -3.97
N GLU A 88 -29.59 -11.51 -4.34
CA GLU A 88 -30.60 -10.84 -5.19
C GLU A 88 -30.26 -10.88 -6.68
N GLY A 89 -29.21 -11.61 -7.08
CA GLY A 89 -28.81 -11.80 -8.47
C GLY A 89 -27.96 -10.68 -9.06
N TYR A 90 -27.40 -9.78 -8.25
CA TYR A 90 -26.49 -8.71 -8.71
C TYR A 90 -25.03 -9.09 -8.52
N SER A 91 -24.23 -8.85 -9.55
CA SER A 91 -22.77 -8.85 -9.44
C SER A 91 -22.31 -7.54 -8.79
N SER A 92 -21.45 -7.64 -7.78
CA SER A 92 -20.93 -6.44 -7.11
C SER A 92 -19.51 -6.62 -6.63
N PHE A 93 -18.79 -5.50 -6.52
CA PHE A 93 -17.41 -5.47 -6.01
C PHE A 93 -17.21 -4.32 -5.02
N ASN A 94 -16.44 -4.56 -3.97
CA ASN A 94 -16.14 -3.58 -2.93
C ASN A 94 -14.69 -3.09 -3.01
N LEU A 95 -14.50 -1.94 -3.66
CA LEU A 95 -13.20 -1.30 -3.88
C LEU A 95 -12.85 -0.27 -2.79
N GLY A 96 -13.61 -0.18 -1.70
CA GLY A 96 -13.42 0.85 -0.67
C GLY A 96 -12.27 0.58 0.32
N THR A 97 -11.46 1.56 0.70
CA THR A 97 -10.29 1.39 1.58
C THR A 97 -10.37 2.20 2.87
N THR A 98 -9.54 1.89 3.86
CA THR A 98 -9.49 2.71 5.10
C THR A 98 -9.03 4.13 4.76
N GLY A 99 -9.80 5.13 5.18
CA GLY A 99 -9.45 6.53 4.95
C GLY A 99 -9.49 6.98 3.48
N GLN A 100 -10.14 6.23 2.59
CA GLN A 100 -10.22 6.59 1.17
C GLN A 100 -10.83 7.98 0.98
N THR A 101 -10.06 8.88 0.37
CA THR A 101 -10.52 10.23 0.03
C THR A 101 -11.23 10.25 -1.33
N PRO A 102 -11.95 11.34 -1.68
CA PRO A 102 -12.47 11.52 -3.04
C PRO A 102 -11.38 11.44 -4.11
N LEU A 103 -10.17 11.93 -3.82
CA LEU A 103 -9.05 11.87 -4.76
C LEU A 103 -8.56 10.44 -4.97
N ASN A 104 -8.46 9.62 -3.90
CA ASN A 104 -8.13 8.20 -4.06
C ASN A 104 -9.20 7.48 -4.88
N SER A 105 -10.47 7.78 -4.62
CA SER A 105 -11.62 7.22 -5.34
C SER A 105 -11.55 7.56 -6.83
N TYR A 106 -11.22 8.80 -7.19
CA TYR A 106 -10.99 9.22 -8.57
C TYR A 106 -9.91 8.38 -9.25
N PHE A 107 -8.76 8.18 -8.61
CA PHE A 107 -7.68 7.41 -9.22
C PHE A 107 -8.00 5.92 -9.33
N LEU A 108 -8.72 5.35 -8.37
CA LEU A 108 -9.18 3.96 -8.45
C LEU A 108 -10.18 3.78 -9.60
N LEU A 109 -11.17 4.66 -9.73
CA LEU A 109 -12.07 4.63 -10.88
C LEU A 109 -11.28 4.77 -12.18
N ARG A 110 -10.40 5.76 -12.29
CA ARG A 110 -9.59 5.94 -13.49
C ARG A 110 -8.78 4.69 -13.88
N ALA A 111 -8.32 3.92 -12.89
CA ALA A 111 -7.53 2.72 -13.13
C ALA A 111 -8.38 1.52 -13.57
N TYR A 112 -9.59 1.36 -13.03
CA TYR A 112 -10.38 0.13 -13.19
C TYR A 112 -11.70 0.31 -13.96
N PHE A 113 -12.13 1.54 -14.25
CA PHE A 113 -13.45 1.82 -14.82
C PHE A 113 -13.67 1.23 -16.22
N GLU A 114 -12.63 1.10 -17.05
CA GLU A 114 -12.76 0.50 -18.38
C GLU A 114 -12.80 -1.04 -18.32
N GLN A 115 -12.41 -1.63 -17.20
CA GLN A 115 -12.34 -3.08 -16.98
C GLN A 115 -13.55 -3.64 -16.22
N LEU A 116 -14.37 -2.75 -15.64
CA LEU A 116 -15.55 -3.03 -14.83
C LEU A 116 -16.82 -2.61 -15.57
#